data_AF-A0A1R2C0N9-F1
#
_entry.id   AF-A0A1R2C0N9-F1
#
_cell.length_a   1.000
_cell.length_b   1.000
_cell.length_c   1.000
_cell.angle_alpha   90.00
_cell.angle_beta   90.00
_cell.angle_gamma   90.00
#
_symmetry.space_group_name_H-M   'P 1'
#
loop_
_entity.id
_entity.type
_entity.pdbx_description
1 polymer ?
#
loop_
_entity_poly.entity_id
_entity_poly.type
_entity_poly.pdbx_seq_one_letter_code
_entity_poly.pdbx_strand_id
1 'polypeptide(L)'
;MSLRPVILYLYFLRFVSGYFLEFYIVSDNSCWIVGPTVTGSNAIIHTTLSSWKTVIPNAYWIWETNDNNSQQGNATVTKHFFIAGTPATGSFSISADGYFTTYLNDKEANCKDTTGNTYSSDSGISCNVLSYLISGLNKLEIDAETKGNHASVMFKLTVTSNF
;
A
#
# COMPACT_ATOMS: atom_id res chain seq x y z
N MET A 1 4.37 54.73 20.76
CA MET A 1 3.75 53.41 20.55
C MET A 1 4.75 52.50 19.83
N SER A 2 5.19 51.43 20.49
CA SER A 2 6.20 50.49 19.95
C SER A 2 5.55 49.54 18.95
N LEU A 3 5.94 49.61 17.67
CA LEU A 3 5.48 48.75 16.57
C LEU A 3 6.11 47.33 16.58
N ARG A 4 7.01 47.04 17.53
CA ARG A 4 7.78 45.79 17.58
C ARG A 4 6.98 44.50 17.86
N PRO A 5 5.90 44.46 18.66
CA PRO A 5 5.20 43.19 18.93
C PRO A 5 4.29 42.73 17.77
N VAL A 6 3.85 43.66 16.90
CA VAL A 6 2.97 43.33 15.75
C VAL A 6 3.74 42.59 14.65
N ILE A 7 5.01 42.95 14.45
CA ILE A 7 5.86 42.33 13.43
C ILE A 7 6.16 40.87 13.78
N LEU A 8 6.42 40.55 15.05
CA LEU A 8 6.63 39.16 15.51
C LEU A 8 5.39 38.29 15.33
N TYR A 9 4.19 38.82 15.57
CA TYR A 9 2.93 38.08 15.37
C TYR A 9 2.67 37.79 13.88
N LEU A 10 3.04 38.70 12.98
CA LEU A 10 2.96 38.51 11.53
C LEU A 10 3.99 37.50 11.00
N TYR A 11 5.14 37.33 11.65
CA TYR A 11 6.11 36.27 11.31
C TYR A 11 5.62 34.87 11.75
N PHE A 12 4.89 34.76 12.86
CA PHE A 12 4.29 33.49 13.29
C PHE A 12 3.05 33.08 12.46
N LEU A 13 2.35 34.03 11.84
CA LEU A 13 1.16 33.75 11.01
C LEU A 13 1.49 33.27 9.58
N ARG A 14 2.77 33.27 9.15
CA ARG A 14 3.16 32.96 7.76
C ARG A 14 3.50 31.49 7.46
N PHE A 15 3.22 30.54 8.35
CA PHE A 15 3.55 29.12 8.12
C PHE A 15 2.37 28.13 8.25
N VAL A 16 1.11 28.58 8.15
CA VAL A 16 -0.06 27.67 8.30
C VAL A 16 -0.79 27.37 6.99
N SER A 17 -0.31 27.84 5.84
CA SER A 17 -0.87 27.47 4.52
C SER A 17 0.02 26.43 3.84
N GLY A 18 0.06 25.22 4.38
CA GLY A 18 0.59 24.07 3.67
C GLY A 18 -0.45 23.51 2.70
N TYR A 19 -0.03 23.13 1.49
CA TYR A 19 -0.93 22.41 0.58
C TYR A 19 -0.93 20.93 0.97
N PHE A 20 -2.11 20.41 1.34
CA PHE A 20 -2.25 18.97 1.57
C PHE A 20 -2.39 18.26 0.21
N LEU A 21 -1.39 17.45 -0.11
CA LEU A 21 -1.43 16.57 -1.27
C LEU A 21 -1.94 15.21 -0.82
N GLU A 22 -3.08 14.79 -1.37
CA GLU A 22 -3.59 13.42 -1.23
C GLU A 22 -3.26 12.61 -2.49
N PHE A 23 -2.74 11.41 -2.32
CA PHE A 23 -2.47 10.48 -3.41
C PHE A 23 -2.60 9.03 -2.97
N TYR A 24 -2.68 8.14 -3.96
CA TYR A 24 -2.91 6.71 -3.75
C TYR A 24 -1.82 5.86 -4.41
N ILE A 25 -1.41 4.80 -3.72
CA ILE A 25 -0.56 3.75 -4.25
C ILE A 25 -1.40 2.48 -4.25
N VAL A 26 -1.75 1.98 -5.43
CA VAL A 26 -2.69 0.87 -5.61
C VAL A 26 -2.00 -0.34 -6.22
N SER A 27 -2.55 -1.53 -6.03
CA SER A 27 -2.16 -2.72 -6.79
C SER A 27 -2.63 -2.60 -8.25
N ASP A 28 -1.67 -2.65 -9.17
CA ASP A 28 -1.88 -2.56 -10.62
C ASP A 28 -0.69 -3.22 -11.36
N ASN A 29 -0.63 -3.06 -12.68
CA ASN A 29 0.42 -3.62 -13.52
C ASN A 29 1.78 -2.91 -13.42
N SER A 30 1.92 -1.88 -12.59
CA SER A 30 3.22 -1.23 -12.29
C SER A 30 3.91 -1.82 -11.06
N CYS A 31 3.24 -2.73 -10.33
CA CYS A 31 3.85 -3.50 -9.26
C CYS A 31 4.88 -4.47 -9.83
N TRP A 32 6.07 -4.52 -9.24
CA TRP A 32 7.05 -5.58 -9.50
C TRP A 32 6.70 -6.81 -8.67
N ILE A 33 6.80 -8.00 -9.24
CA ILE A 33 6.58 -9.26 -8.52
C ILE A 33 7.70 -10.25 -8.80
N VAL A 34 8.15 -10.92 -7.74
CA VAL A 34 8.96 -12.13 -7.79
C VAL A 34 8.12 -13.21 -7.14
N GLY A 35 7.78 -14.28 -7.85
CA GLY A 35 6.88 -15.32 -7.37
C GLY A 35 7.43 -16.73 -7.57
N PRO A 36 6.63 -17.76 -7.28
CA PRO A 36 7.03 -19.15 -7.41
C PRO A 36 7.45 -19.54 -8.83
N THR A 37 6.91 -18.87 -9.85
CA THR A 37 7.14 -19.20 -11.26
C THR A 37 7.89 -18.11 -12.03
N VAL A 38 7.98 -16.88 -11.49
CA VAL A 38 8.73 -15.78 -12.12
C VAL A 38 9.82 -15.22 -11.21
N THR A 39 11.02 -15.01 -11.77
CA THR A 39 12.16 -14.42 -11.04
C THR A 39 12.11 -12.88 -10.98
N GLY A 40 11.04 -12.27 -11.48
CA GLY A 40 10.90 -10.82 -11.58
C GLY A 40 10.17 -10.37 -12.85
N SER A 41 8.99 -9.79 -12.69
CA SER A 41 8.24 -9.14 -13.76
C SER A 41 7.32 -8.05 -13.21
N ASN A 42 6.67 -7.32 -14.12
CA ASN A 42 5.47 -6.59 -13.72
C ASN A 42 4.36 -7.58 -13.37
N ALA A 43 3.55 -7.23 -12.39
CA ALA A 43 2.39 -8.01 -11.99
C ALA A 43 1.30 -7.95 -13.08
N ILE A 44 0.54 -9.02 -13.17
CA ILE A 44 -0.59 -9.16 -14.09
C ILE A 44 -1.88 -8.95 -13.29
N ILE A 45 -2.83 -8.20 -13.86
CA ILE A 45 -4.17 -8.07 -13.28
C ILE A 45 -4.86 -9.44 -13.37
N HIS A 46 -5.16 -10.00 -12.20
CA HIS A 46 -5.83 -11.28 -12.07
C HIS A 46 -7.35 -11.09 -12.17
N THR A 47 -7.99 -12.01 -12.86
CA THR A 47 -9.45 -12.05 -12.97
C THR A 47 -10.05 -12.38 -11.60
N THR A 48 -10.97 -11.55 -11.10
CA THR A 48 -11.60 -11.79 -9.80
C THR A 48 -12.37 -13.12 -9.80
N LEU A 49 -12.08 -13.98 -8.84
CA LEU A 49 -12.83 -15.21 -8.60
C LEU A 49 -14.13 -14.93 -7.86
N SER A 50 -15.15 -15.78 -8.04
CA SER A 50 -16.45 -15.62 -7.36
C SER A 50 -16.37 -15.73 -5.84
N SER A 51 -15.34 -16.41 -5.31
CA SER A 51 -15.05 -16.50 -3.87
C SER A 51 -14.37 -15.24 -3.32
N TRP A 52 -13.79 -14.40 -4.17
CA TRP A 52 -13.09 -13.18 -3.78
C TRP A 52 -14.09 -12.03 -3.68
N LYS A 53 -14.46 -11.70 -2.45
CA LYS A 53 -15.48 -10.69 -2.14
C LYS A 53 -14.89 -9.33 -1.83
N THR A 54 -13.60 -9.24 -1.49
CA THR A 54 -13.00 -7.96 -1.11
C THR A 54 -13.01 -6.97 -2.26
N VAL A 55 -13.43 -5.74 -1.95
CA VAL A 55 -13.38 -4.61 -2.87
C VAL A 55 -12.59 -3.48 -2.24
N ILE A 56 -11.40 -3.20 -2.79
CA ILE A 56 -10.61 -2.01 -2.46
C ILE A 56 -10.70 -1.03 -3.63
N PRO A 57 -11.31 0.16 -3.47
CA PRO A 57 -11.56 1.07 -4.58
C PRO A 57 -10.28 1.48 -5.31
N ASN A 58 -10.31 1.42 -6.65
CA ASN A 58 -9.20 1.75 -7.57
C ASN A 58 -7.99 0.81 -7.49
N ALA A 59 -8.13 -0.34 -6.85
CA ALA A 59 -7.10 -1.37 -6.79
C ALA A 59 -7.56 -2.63 -7.54
N TYR A 60 -6.60 -3.40 -8.03
CA TYR A 60 -6.86 -4.66 -8.74
C TYR A 60 -6.26 -5.84 -7.99
N TRP A 61 -6.90 -6.99 -8.11
CA TRP A 61 -6.25 -8.26 -7.81
C TRP A 61 -5.08 -8.43 -8.78
N ILE A 62 -3.87 -8.61 -8.25
CA ILE A 62 -2.66 -8.80 -9.06
C ILE A 62 -1.92 -10.07 -8.64
N TRP A 63 -1.27 -10.72 -9.59
CA TRP A 63 -0.38 -11.86 -9.36
C TRP A 63 0.67 -11.99 -10.48
N GLU A 64 1.49 -13.04 -10.46
CA GLU A 64 2.47 -13.32 -11.53
C GLU A 64 1.83 -13.92 -12.79
N THR A 65 0.66 -14.54 -12.65
CA THR A 65 -0.12 -15.16 -13.74
C THR A 65 -1.60 -14.78 -13.59
N ASN A 66 -2.38 -14.94 -14.67
CA ASN A 66 -3.85 -14.78 -14.65
C ASN A 66 -4.54 -16.14 -14.87
N ASP A 67 -3.94 -17.21 -14.37
CA ASP A 67 -4.54 -18.54 -14.39
C ASP A 67 -5.06 -18.93 -13.01
N ASN A 68 -6.16 -19.67 -12.99
CA ASN A 68 -6.77 -20.16 -11.76
C ASN A 68 -6.00 -21.37 -11.17
N ASN A 69 -4.70 -21.46 -11.45
CA ASN A 69 -3.85 -22.57 -11.05
C ASN A 69 -2.45 -22.08 -10.67
N SER A 70 -2.41 -21.06 -9.82
CA SER A 70 -1.18 -20.51 -9.28
C SER A 70 -0.42 -21.61 -8.53
N GLN A 71 0.90 -21.67 -8.75
CA GLN A 71 1.75 -22.59 -8.01
C GLN A 71 1.85 -22.15 -6.55
N GLN A 72 1.80 -23.13 -5.64
CA GLN A 72 2.01 -22.87 -4.21
C GLN A 72 3.42 -22.35 -3.94
N GLY A 73 3.53 -21.43 -3.01
CA GLY A 73 4.80 -20.84 -2.61
C GLY A 73 4.67 -19.38 -2.18
N ASN A 74 5.81 -18.71 -2.13
CA ASN A 74 5.91 -17.32 -1.69
C ASN A 74 6.11 -16.42 -2.89
N ALA A 75 5.50 -15.24 -2.85
CA ALA A 75 5.77 -14.14 -3.75
C ALA A 75 6.02 -12.85 -2.99
N THR A 76 6.90 -12.03 -3.52
CA THR A 76 7.16 -10.67 -3.02
C THR A 76 6.68 -9.69 -4.08
N VAL A 77 5.75 -8.83 -3.70
CA VAL A 77 5.25 -7.72 -4.53
C VAL A 77 5.84 -6.42 -4.03
N THR A 78 6.48 -5.66 -4.91
CA THR A 78 7.16 -4.40 -4.59
C THR A 78 6.58 -3.23 -5.38
N LYS A 79 6.36 -2.09 -4.72
CA LYS A 79 6.01 -0.82 -5.35
C LYS A 79 6.79 0.33 -4.73
N HIS A 80 7.49 1.08 -5.58
CA HIS A 80 8.18 2.30 -5.19
C HIS A 80 7.29 3.51 -5.45
N PHE A 81 7.35 4.50 -4.57
CA PHE A 81 6.57 5.73 -4.69
C PHE A 81 7.28 6.90 -3.98
N PHE A 82 6.96 8.12 -4.37
CA PHE A 82 7.57 9.32 -3.80
C PHE A 82 6.53 10.13 -3.01
N ILE A 83 6.90 10.54 -1.80
CA ILE A 83 6.10 11.46 -0.99
C ILE A 83 6.78 12.83 -0.97
N ALA A 84 6.13 13.83 -1.56
CA ALA A 84 6.58 15.21 -1.46
C ALA A 84 6.18 15.80 -0.10
N GLY A 85 7.11 16.45 0.59
CA GLY A 85 6.83 17.05 1.90
C GLY A 85 6.75 16.02 3.04
N THR A 86 6.11 16.40 4.15
CA THR A 86 6.03 15.55 5.36
C THR A 86 4.74 14.74 5.35
N PRO A 87 4.77 13.40 5.45
CA PRO A 87 3.57 12.59 5.62
C PRO A 87 2.74 13.06 6.81
N ALA A 88 1.46 13.30 6.59
CA ALA A 88 0.49 13.72 7.59
C ALA A 88 -0.49 12.59 7.96
N THR A 89 -0.87 11.75 6.99
CA THR A 89 -1.64 10.53 7.23
C THR A 89 -1.15 9.38 6.35
N GLY A 90 -1.44 8.15 6.77
CA GLY A 90 -1.15 6.94 6.01
C GLY A 90 -2.13 5.84 6.38
N SER A 91 -3.04 5.48 5.48
CA SER A 91 -4.02 4.41 5.64
C SER A 91 -3.81 3.36 4.58
N PHE A 92 -3.50 2.13 5.00
CA PHE A 92 -3.25 1.01 4.10
C PHE A 92 -4.36 -0.02 4.22
N SER A 93 -4.97 -0.37 3.09
CA SER A 93 -5.93 -1.46 2.97
C SER A 93 -5.36 -2.55 2.07
N ILE A 94 -5.49 -3.80 2.48
CA ILE A 94 -4.90 -4.95 1.77
C ILE A 94 -5.74 -6.21 2.00
N SER A 95 -5.77 -7.05 0.98
CA SER A 95 -6.39 -8.38 0.99
C SER A 95 -5.57 -9.33 0.13
N ALA A 96 -5.55 -10.60 0.49
CA ALA A 96 -4.87 -11.65 -0.27
C ALA A 96 -5.68 -12.96 -0.28
N ASP A 97 -5.48 -13.76 -1.32
CA ASP A 97 -5.77 -15.20 -1.28
C ASP A 97 -4.54 -15.94 -0.77
N GLY A 98 -4.57 -16.29 0.52
CA GLY A 98 -3.39 -16.71 1.29
C GLY A 98 -2.96 -15.67 2.32
N TYR A 99 -1.79 -15.91 2.90
CA TYR A 99 -1.23 -15.07 3.96
C TYR A 99 -0.45 -13.91 3.36
N PHE A 100 -0.28 -12.83 4.13
CA PHE A 100 0.64 -11.79 3.75
C PHE A 100 1.27 -11.09 4.96
N THR A 101 2.46 -10.56 4.75
CA THR A 101 3.13 -9.59 5.62
C THR A 101 3.52 -8.37 4.80
N THR A 102 3.21 -7.17 5.31
CA THR A 102 3.52 -5.92 4.63
C THR A 102 4.75 -5.27 5.24
N TYR A 103 5.62 -4.72 4.41
CA TYR A 103 6.77 -3.92 4.80
C TYR A 103 6.71 -2.55 4.14
N LEU A 104 7.05 -1.51 4.89
CA LEU A 104 7.24 -0.15 4.38
C LEU A 104 8.62 0.32 4.79
N ASN A 105 9.44 0.67 3.79
CA ASN A 105 10.84 1.08 3.99
C ASN A 105 11.62 0.07 4.85
N ASP A 106 11.54 -1.21 4.47
CA ASP A 106 12.21 -2.35 5.11
C ASP A 106 11.81 -2.62 6.56
N LYS A 107 10.69 -2.04 7.02
CA LYS A 107 10.10 -2.29 8.35
C LYS A 107 8.78 -3.02 8.20
N GLU A 108 8.62 -4.12 8.94
CA GLU A 108 7.33 -4.83 9.04
C GLU A 108 6.28 -3.85 9.57
N ALA A 109 5.26 -3.61 8.75
CA ALA A 109 4.10 -2.84 9.15
C ALA A 109 3.13 -3.72 9.94
N ASN A 110 2.26 -3.09 10.74
CA ASN A 110 1.20 -3.77 11.48
C ASN A 110 0.02 -4.24 10.59
N CYS A 111 0.28 -4.53 9.31
CA CYS A 111 -0.68 -4.99 8.33
C CYS A 111 -0.27 -6.38 7.81
N LYS A 112 -0.78 -7.43 8.46
CA LYS A 112 -0.54 -8.81 8.09
C LYS A 112 -1.78 -9.67 8.29
N ASP A 113 -1.90 -10.71 7.48
CA ASP A 113 -2.93 -11.74 7.64
C ASP A 113 -2.29 -13.09 7.95
N THR A 114 -2.68 -13.66 9.09
CA THR A 114 -2.28 -15.02 9.52
C THR A 114 -3.44 -16.02 9.41
N THR A 115 -4.58 -15.62 8.85
CA THR A 115 -5.77 -16.47 8.65
C THR A 115 -5.83 -17.01 7.23
N GLY A 116 -5.31 -16.26 6.26
CA GLY A 116 -5.23 -16.64 4.85
C GLY A 116 -6.53 -16.42 4.07
N ASN A 117 -7.51 -15.73 4.66
CA ASN A 117 -8.88 -15.67 4.13
C ASN A 117 -9.38 -14.25 3.89
N THR A 118 -8.50 -13.25 3.91
CA THR A 118 -8.88 -11.84 3.73
C THR A 118 -9.62 -11.59 2.42
N TYR A 119 -9.32 -12.33 1.34
CA TYR A 119 -10.04 -12.29 0.06
C TYR A 119 -11.55 -12.48 0.16
N SER A 120 -12.02 -13.20 1.19
CA SER A 120 -13.44 -13.51 1.40
C SER A 120 -14.17 -12.48 2.27
N SER A 121 -13.45 -11.51 2.83
CA SER A 121 -14.01 -10.39 3.59
C SER A 121 -14.41 -9.24 2.67
N ASP A 122 -15.37 -8.42 3.08
CA ASP A 122 -15.83 -7.30 2.24
C ASP A 122 -14.76 -6.21 2.03
N SER A 123 -13.92 -5.96 3.05
CA SER A 123 -12.99 -4.83 3.09
C SER A 123 -11.51 -5.17 3.25
N GLY A 124 -11.15 -6.44 3.44
CA GLY A 124 -9.77 -6.83 3.78
C GLY A 124 -9.33 -6.33 5.15
N ILE A 125 -8.02 -6.16 5.33
CA ILE A 125 -7.41 -5.55 6.51
C ILE A 125 -7.10 -4.09 6.22
N SER A 126 -7.38 -3.21 7.18
CA SER A 126 -7.02 -1.79 7.12
C SER A 126 -6.22 -1.38 8.34
N CYS A 127 -5.11 -0.67 8.15
CA CYS A 127 -4.26 -0.21 9.24
C CYS A 127 -3.64 1.17 8.98
N ASN A 128 -3.33 1.85 10.09
CA ASN A 128 -2.58 3.10 10.06
C ASN A 128 -1.09 2.80 9.93
N VAL A 129 -0.48 3.34 8.88
CA VAL A 129 0.93 3.12 8.54
C VAL A 129 1.76 4.40 8.52
N LEU A 130 1.25 5.50 9.08
CA LEU A 130 1.93 6.80 9.06
C LEU A 130 3.36 6.73 9.62
N SER A 131 3.58 5.96 10.69
CA SER A 131 4.89 5.81 11.35
C SER A 131 5.96 5.14 10.49
N TYR A 132 5.58 4.51 9.37
CA TYR A 132 6.51 3.83 8.46
C TYR A 132 6.84 4.67 7.23
N LEU A 133 6.08 5.74 6.97
CA LEU A 133 6.27 6.62 5.82
C LEU A 133 7.36 7.65 6.09
N ILE A 134 8.14 7.96 5.05
CA ILE A 134 9.18 9.00 5.08
C ILE A 134 8.94 10.02 3.98
N SER A 135 9.48 11.23 4.16
CA SER A 135 9.60 12.17 3.03
C SER A 135 10.56 11.60 1.99
N GLY A 136 10.23 11.74 0.70
CA GLY A 136 11.05 11.24 -0.39
C GLY A 136 10.63 9.87 -0.91
N LEU A 137 11.61 9.08 -1.38
CA LEU A 137 11.36 7.76 -1.97
C LEU A 137 11.00 6.74 -0.87
N ASN A 138 9.87 6.08 -1.05
CA ASN A 138 9.38 5.00 -0.20
C ASN A 138 9.30 3.69 -0.99
N LYS A 139 9.47 2.58 -0.29
CA LYS A 139 9.28 1.21 -0.80
C LYS A 139 8.16 0.53 -0.02
N LEU A 140 7.10 0.12 -0.72
CA LEU A 140 6.09 -0.83 -0.24
C LEU A 140 6.48 -2.23 -0.74
N GLU A 141 6.49 -3.19 0.16
CA GLU A 141 6.78 -4.59 -0.13
C GLU A 141 5.74 -5.47 0.58
N ILE A 142 5.23 -6.48 -0.11
CA ILE A 142 4.23 -7.42 0.41
C ILE A 142 4.77 -8.82 0.14
N ASP A 143 5.07 -9.54 1.20
CA ASP A 143 5.39 -10.95 1.13
C ASP A 143 4.09 -11.74 1.29
N ALA A 144 3.63 -12.35 0.21
CA ALA A 144 2.45 -13.17 0.16
C ALA A 144 2.82 -14.66 0.11
N GLU A 145 2.07 -15.49 0.84
CA GLU A 145 2.22 -16.95 0.84
C GLU A 145 0.91 -17.60 0.37
N THR A 146 1.01 -18.38 -0.69
CA THR A 146 -0.10 -19.13 -1.27
C THR A 146 -0.03 -20.59 -0.86
N LYS A 147 -1.10 -21.09 -0.25
CA LYS A 147 -1.28 -22.52 0.08
C LYS A 147 -2.28 -23.26 -0.82
N GLY A 148 -2.99 -22.53 -1.68
CA GLY A 148 -4.01 -23.07 -2.58
C GLY A 148 -3.57 -23.06 -4.04
N ASN A 149 -4.54 -23.23 -4.94
CA ASN A 149 -4.35 -23.15 -6.40
C ASN A 149 -4.66 -21.74 -6.93
N HIS A 150 -4.98 -20.81 -6.04
CA HIS A 150 -5.32 -19.43 -6.36
C HIS A 150 -4.48 -18.53 -5.49
N ALA A 151 -3.98 -17.46 -6.08
CA ALA A 151 -3.14 -16.51 -5.41
C ALA A 151 -3.37 -15.13 -6.00
N SER A 152 -3.55 -14.15 -5.13
CA SER A 152 -3.57 -12.77 -5.54
C SER A 152 -3.45 -11.86 -4.34
N VAL A 153 -2.98 -10.64 -4.57
CA VAL A 153 -3.02 -9.56 -3.60
C VAL A 153 -3.74 -8.36 -4.20
N MET A 154 -4.48 -7.65 -3.37
CA MET A 154 -5.09 -6.36 -3.72
C MET A 154 -4.78 -5.39 -2.60
N PHE A 155 -4.33 -4.18 -2.92
CA PHE A 155 -4.02 -3.18 -1.91
C PHE A 155 -4.21 -1.74 -2.37
N LYS A 156 -4.38 -0.86 -1.39
CA LYS A 156 -4.35 0.59 -1.55
C LYS A 156 -3.74 1.25 -0.33
N LEU A 157 -2.71 2.07 -0.55
CA LEU A 157 -2.20 3.03 0.40
C LEU A 157 -2.75 4.42 0.06
N THR A 158 -3.40 5.07 1.02
CA THR A 158 -3.82 6.47 0.93
C THR A 158 -2.92 7.30 1.82
N VAL A 159 -2.28 8.33 1.26
CA VAL A 159 -1.37 9.21 1.97
C VAL A 159 -1.83 10.65 1.78
N THR A 160 -1.80 11.42 2.87
CA THR A 160 -1.77 12.88 2.78
C THR A 160 -0.41 13.39 3.23
N SER A 161 0.08 14.45 2.60
CA SER A 161 1.37 15.07 2.93
C SER A 161 1.25 16.58 2.95
N ASN A 162 2.03 17.22 3.81
CA ASN A 162 2.11 18.67 3.91
C ASN A 162 3.37 19.16 3.19
N PHE A 163 3.17 19.99 2.17
CA PHE A 163 4.22 20.61 1.36
C PHE A 163 4.31 22.12 1.65
#